data_AF-A0A9E4SSX4-F1
#
_entry.id   AF-A0A9E4SSX4-F1
#
_cell.length_a   1.000
_cell.length_b   1.000
_cell.length_c   1.000
_cell.angle_alpha   90.00
_cell.angle_beta   90.00
_cell.angle_gamma   90.00
#
_symmetry.space_group_name_H-M   'P 1'
#
loop_
_entity.id
_entity.type
_entity.pdbx_description
1 polymer ?
#
loop_
_entity_poly.entity_id
_entity_poly.type
_entity_poly.pdbx_seq_one_letter_code
_entity_poly.pdbx_strand_id
1 'polypeptide(L)'
;MLSIETVRREPEVVRRSLERRREDPGVVDELARLDAQRRALVAELDGLRAEANRDSKAVGEAMKAGDQEAAEGQRKAGREAGERIKRIEAAERDAEAKLRALLLTVPNILLDDVPDGGDESANAVTRQEGEPRSAESYDFELKPHWELAESLGITDFERGSKLAGRMFSVLGEAGARLQRALIAWMLDMHRQRHGYAERGVPYLVLRETMEGSGNLPKFADNLYHDDEDDLWLIPTAEVPLTGLHRDEIIAPGTLPLRYVAHTPCFRREKAAAGTQVRGLKRLHQFDKVEMFQLVEPERSAA
;
A
#
# COMPACT_ATOMS: atom_id res chain seq x y z
N MET A 1 7.06 -1.44 1.55
CA MET A 1 8.21 -0.94 0.77
C MET A 1 9.41 -1.83 1.03
N LEU A 2 10.20 -2.18 0.02
CA LEU A 2 11.46 -2.92 0.23
C LEU A 2 12.50 -2.03 0.92
N SER A 3 13.36 -2.63 1.74
CA SER A 3 14.50 -1.92 2.32
C SER A 3 15.52 -1.61 1.23
N ILE A 4 16.03 -0.38 1.20
CA ILE A 4 17.13 0.01 0.31
C ILE A 4 18.40 -0.80 0.59
N GLU A 5 18.56 -1.30 1.83
CA GLU A 5 19.67 -2.19 2.17
C GLU A 5 19.57 -3.52 1.42
N THR A 6 18.37 -4.10 1.30
CA THR A 6 18.13 -5.33 0.54
C THR A 6 18.47 -5.13 -0.93
N VAL A 7 18.05 -4.02 -1.53
CA VAL A 7 18.40 -3.68 -2.93
C VAL A 7 19.91 -3.56 -3.11
N ARG A 8 20.62 -3.04 -2.11
CA ARG A 8 22.08 -2.88 -2.14
C ARG A 8 22.85 -4.19 -1.94
N ARG A 9 22.41 -5.02 -0.99
CA ARG A 9 23.11 -6.26 -0.59
C ARG A 9 22.78 -7.44 -1.49
N GLU A 10 21.54 -7.49 -1.98
CA GLU A 10 20.99 -8.62 -2.73
C GLU A 10 20.26 -8.15 -4.01
N PRO A 11 20.90 -7.34 -4.88
CA PRO A 11 20.25 -6.80 -6.07
C PRO A 11 19.72 -7.88 -7.00
N GLU A 12 20.44 -8.99 -7.15
CA GLU A 12 20.06 -10.10 -8.04
C GLU A 12 18.81 -10.84 -7.56
N VAL A 13 18.55 -10.87 -6.24
CA VAL A 13 17.30 -11.43 -5.69
C VAL A 13 16.12 -10.56 -6.10
N VAL A 14 16.28 -9.23 -6.01
CA VAL A 14 15.25 -8.27 -6.42
C VAL A 14 15.01 -8.35 -7.93
N ARG A 15 16.08 -8.35 -8.75
CA ARG A 15 15.97 -8.48 -10.23
C ARG A 15 15.22 -9.75 -10.63
N ARG A 16 15.64 -10.90 -10.11
CA ARG A 16 14.99 -12.18 -10.39
C ARG A 16 13.51 -12.14 -10.01
N SER A 17 13.17 -11.56 -8.86
CA SER A 17 11.76 -11.43 -8.46
C SER A 17 10.96 -10.54 -9.40
N LEU A 18 11.54 -9.46 -9.94
CA LEU A 18 10.88 -8.58 -10.91
C LEU A 18 10.68 -9.29 -12.26
N GLU A 19 11.71 -9.98 -12.74
CA GLU A 19 11.65 -10.77 -13.98
C GLU A 19 10.58 -11.86 -13.92
N ARG A 20 10.49 -12.58 -12.79
CA ARG A 20 9.42 -13.57 -12.54
C ARG A 20 8.03 -12.95 -12.56
N ARG A 21 7.90 -11.68 -12.15
CA ARG A 21 6.66 -10.88 -12.26
C ARG A 21 6.47 -10.21 -13.63
N ARG A 22 7.44 -10.35 -14.55
CA ARG A 22 7.50 -9.66 -15.84
C ARG A 22 7.49 -8.12 -15.71
N GLU A 23 8.04 -7.61 -14.61
CA GLU A 23 8.30 -6.18 -14.40
C GLU A 23 9.75 -5.84 -14.83
N ASP A 24 10.04 -4.56 -15.06
CA ASP A 24 11.36 -4.11 -15.51
C ASP A 24 12.42 -4.23 -14.39
N PRO A 25 13.46 -5.08 -14.53
CA PRO A 25 14.53 -5.18 -13.54
C PRO A 25 15.47 -3.98 -13.53
N GLY A 26 15.41 -3.09 -14.54
CA GLY A 26 16.23 -1.88 -14.63
C GLY A 26 15.98 -0.89 -13.48
N VAL A 27 14.83 -0.98 -12.82
CA VAL A 27 14.53 -0.20 -11.60
C VAL A 27 15.56 -0.42 -10.49
N VAL A 28 16.19 -1.61 -10.43
CA VAL A 28 17.23 -1.92 -9.43
C VAL A 28 18.47 -1.06 -9.64
N ASP A 29 18.88 -0.83 -10.89
CA ASP A 29 20.02 0.02 -11.23
C ASP A 29 19.74 1.48 -10.91
N GLU A 30 18.52 1.94 -11.19
CA GLU A 30 18.12 3.30 -10.87
C GLU A 30 18.10 3.55 -9.36
N LEU A 31 17.57 2.61 -8.57
CA LEU A 31 17.60 2.65 -7.12
C LEU A 31 19.05 2.69 -6.59
N ALA A 32 19.92 1.84 -7.13
CA ALA A 32 21.34 1.82 -6.74
C ALA A 32 22.04 3.16 -7.05
N ARG A 33 21.74 3.76 -8.21
CA ARG A 33 22.26 5.07 -8.61
C ARG A 33 21.77 6.18 -7.67
N LEU A 34 20.48 6.23 -7.37
CA LEU A 34 19.88 7.24 -6.48
C LEU A 34 20.42 7.09 -5.05
N ASP A 35 20.55 5.87 -4.52
CA ASP A 35 21.16 5.62 -3.21
C ASP A 35 22.64 6.04 -3.17
N ALA A 36 23.42 5.75 -4.23
CA ALA A 36 24.81 6.19 -4.33
C ALA A 36 24.93 7.71 -4.37
N GLN A 37 24.08 8.39 -5.15
CA GLN A 37 24.02 9.85 -5.20
C GLN A 37 23.68 10.43 -3.82
N ARG A 38 22.63 9.92 -3.15
CA ARG A 38 22.22 10.38 -1.82
C ARG A 38 23.35 10.21 -0.81
N ARG A 39 24.01 9.04 -0.77
CA ARG A 39 25.14 8.80 0.15
C ARG A 39 26.33 9.72 -0.11
N ALA A 40 26.63 10.02 -1.37
CA ALA A 40 27.69 10.96 -1.72
C ALA A 40 27.36 12.40 -1.23
N LEU A 41 26.11 12.84 -1.42
CA LEU A 41 25.64 14.15 -0.93
C LEU A 41 25.69 14.23 0.59
N VAL A 42 25.27 13.18 1.30
CA VAL A 42 25.37 13.10 2.77
C VAL A 42 26.82 13.21 3.23
N ALA A 43 27.74 12.46 2.61
CA ALA A 43 29.16 12.52 2.95
C ALA A 43 29.76 13.92 2.67
N GLU A 44 29.36 14.58 1.58
CA GLU A 44 29.77 15.95 1.26
C GLU A 44 29.22 16.95 2.29
N LEU A 45 27.96 16.82 2.70
CA LEU A 45 27.36 17.66 3.74
C LEU A 45 28.09 17.54 5.07
N ASP A 46 28.40 16.31 5.50
CA ASP A 46 29.13 16.07 6.75
C ASP A 46 30.53 16.69 6.69
N GLY A 47 31.22 16.57 5.55
CA GLY A 47 32.51 17.21 5.30
C GLY A 47 32.44 18.74 5.39
N LEU A 48 31.47 19.35 4.71
CA LEU A 48 31.27 20.81 4.70
C LEU A 48 30.86 21.35 6.07
N ARG A 49 30.01 20.63 6.81
CA ARG A 49 29.64 21.00 8.19
C ARG A 49 30.87 20.95 9.10
N ALA A 50 31.73 19.94 8.95
CA ALA A 50 32.97 19.84 9.71
C ALA A 50 33.97 20.96 9.34
N GLU A 51 34.04 21.37 8.08
CA GLU A 51 34.84 22.52 7.62
C GLU A 51 34.29 23.84 8.16
N ALA A 52 33.00 24.12 7.97
CA ALA A 52 32.35 25.34 8.46
C ALA A 52 32.50 25.52 9.99
N ASN A 53 32.44 24.42 10.75
CA ASN A 53 32.68 24.43 12.19
C ASN A 53 34.14 24.74 12.56
N ARG A 54 35.11 24.30 11.76
CA ARG A 54 36.53 24.63 11.94
C ARG A 54 36.79 26.09 11.60
N ASP A 55 36.25 26.57 10.48
CA ASP A 55 36.41 27.96 10.04
C ASP A 55 35.77 28.93 11.03
N SER A 56 34.60 28.59 11.59
CA SER A 56 33.94 29.40 12.62
C SER A 56 34.80 29.56 13.89
N LYS A 57 35.56 28.53 14.26
CA LYS A 57 36.53 28.62 15.37
C LYS A 57 37.72 29.51 15.00
N ALA A 58 38.25 29.34 13.79
CA ALA A 58 39.37 30.14 13.30
C ALA A 58 39.03 31.64 13.22
N VAL A 59 37.80 31.99 12.83
CA VAL A 59 37.31 33.39 12.87
C VAL A 59 37.35 33.96 14.28
N GLY A 60 36.91 33.17 15.27
CA GLY A 60 36.95 33.56 16.68
C GLY A 60 38.38 33.76 17.20
N GLU A 61 39.34 32.97 16.72
CA GLU A 61 40.75 33.10 17.07
C GLU A 61 41.41 34.31 16.40
N ALA A 62 41.17 34.54 15.11
CA ALA A 62 41.67 35.71 14.37
C ALA A 62 41.15 37.03 14.95
N MET A 63 39.86 37.07 15.32
CA MET A 63 39.25 38.21 16.03
C MET A 63 39.89 38.47 17.39
N LYS A 64 40.30 37.43 18.14
CA LYS A 64 41.03 37.58 19.41
C LYS A 64 42.47 38.06 19.19
N ALA A 65 43.09 37.67 18.08
CA ALA A 65 44.43 38.08 17.71
C ALA A 65 44.50 39.50 17.12
N GLY A 66 43.36 40.14 16.83
CA GLY A 66 43.30 41.48 16.24
C GLY A 66 43.55 41.53 14.73
N ASP A 67 43.60 40.38 14.06
CA ASP A 67 43.81 40.26 12.61
C ASP A 67 42.46 40.36 11.88
N GLN A 68 42.07 41.60 11.55
CA GLN A 68 40.80 41.88 10.89
C GLN A 68 40.73 41.35 9.45
N GLU A 69 41.86 41.33 8.74
CA GLU A 69 41.92 40.88 7.34
C GLU A 69 41.70 39.36 7.25
N ALA A 70 42.37 38.59 8.13
CA ALA A 70 42.15 37.15 8.25
C ALA A 70 40.72 36.81 8.68
N ALA A 71 40.16 37.56 9.64
CA ALA A 71 38.78 37.36 10.10
C ALA A 71 37.75 37.67 8.99
N GLU A 72 37.98 38.68 8.16
CA GLU A 72 37.07 39.04 7.07
C GLU A 72 37.13 38.04 5.90
N GLY A 73 38.33 37.58 5.54
CA GLY A 73 38.53 36.50 4.56
C GLY A 73 37.84 35.20 4.97
N GLN A 74 37.98 34.79 6.24
CA GLN A 74 37.32 33.60 6.77
C GLN A 74 35.79 33.76 6.89
N ARG A 75 35.29 34.96 7.20
CA ARG A 75 33.83 35.24 7.16
C ARG A 75 33.25 35.10 5.76
N LYS A 76 34.00 35.51 4.73
CA LYS A 76 33.59 35.32 3.33
C LYS A 76 33.54 33.84 2.97
N ALA A 77 34.58 33.08 3.30
CA ALA A 77 34.61 31.63 3.11
C ALA A 77 33.44 30.92 3.82
N GLY A 78 33.14 31.31 5.05
CA GLY A 78 31.99 30.78 5.80
C GLY A 78 30.63 31.06 5.14
N ARG A 79 30.45 32.23 4.50
CA ARG A 79 29.24 32.53 3.72
C ARG A 79 29.14 31.65 2.48
N GLU A 80 30.23 31.46 1.74
CA GLU A 80 30.29 30.59 0.57
C GLU A 80 30.01 29.12 0.92
N ALA A 81 30.57 28.65 2.04
CA ALA A 81 30.29 27.33 2.59
C ALA A 81 28.81 27.18 2.97
N GLY A 82 28.21 28.19 3.60
CA GLY A 82 26.78 28.20 3.94
C GLY A 82 25.87 28.07 2.72
N GLU A 83 26.17 28.78 1.62
CA GLU A 83 25.41 28.67 0.36
C GLU A 83 25.64 27.31 -0.34
N ARG A 84 26.84 26.73 -0.23
CA ARG A 84 27.09 25.37 -0.72
C ARG A 84 26.32 24.32 0.07
N ILE A 85 26.31 24.42 1.40
CA ILE A 85 25.54 23.52 2.29
C ILE A 85 24.05 23.57 1.91
N LYS A 86 23.44 24.75 1.80
CA LYS A 86 22.02 24.88 1.41
C LYS A 86 21.71 24.21 0.07
N ARG A 87 22.58 24.34 -0.93
CA ARG A 87 22.41 23.71 -2.24
C ARG A 87 22.47 22.18 -2.16
N ILE A 88 23.43 21.65 -1.42
CA ILE A 88 23.58 20.20 -1.28
C ILE A 88 22.45 19.62 -0.42
N GLU A 89 21.98 20.31 0.61
CA GLU A 89 20.81 19.90 1.39
C GLU A 89 19.54 19.84 0.52
N ALA A 90 19.37 20.80 -0.40
CA ALA A 90 18.26 20.75 -1.35
C ALA A 90 18.38 19.56 -2.33
N ALA A 91 19.60 19.30 -2.83
CA ALA A 91 19.86 18.16 -3.70
C ALA A 91 19.70 16.80 -2.99
N GLU A 92 20.07 16.73 -1.71
CA GLU A 92 19.94 15.53 -0.88
C GLU A 92 18.47 15.20 -0.62
N ARG A 93 17.66 16.20 -0.24
CA ARG A 93 16.21 16.05 -0.10
C ARG A 93 15.52 15.61 -1.40
N ASP A 94 15.92 16.18 -2.54
CA ASP A 94 15.37 15.78 -3.85
C ASP A 94 15.76 14.34 -4.21
N ALA A 95 17.03 13.95 -3.97
CA ALA A 95 17.49 12.58 -4.18
C ALA A 95 16.76 11.58 -3.27
N GLU A 96 16.54 11.92 -2.00
CA GLU A 96 15.79 11.10 -1.05
C GLU A 96 14.31 10.96 -1.45
N ALA A 97 13.66 12.06 -1.86
CA ALA A 97 12.29 12.03 -2.34
C ALA A 97 12.12 11.14 -3.58
N LYS A 98 13.04 11.26 -4.56
CA LYS A 98 13.06 10.40 -5.76
C LYS A 98 13.29 8.94 -5.42
N LEU A 99 14.24 8.67 -4.51
CA LEU A 99 14.53 7.31 -4.03
C LEU A 99 13.30 6.69 -3.36
N ARG A 100 12.65 7.43 -2.45
CA ARG A 100 11.42 6.97 -1.77
C ARG A 100 10.29 6.73 -2.78
N ALA A 101 10.06 7.67 -3.70
CA ALA A 101 9.01 7.54 -4.71
C ALA A 101 9.21 6.26 -5.56
N LEU A 102 10.44 5.97 -5.97
CA LEU A 102 10.76 4.76 -6.73
C LEU A 102 10.62 3.49 -5.88
N LEU A 103 11.07 3.50 -4.62
CA LEU A 103 10.92 2.36 -3.71
C LEU A 103 9.45 2.01 -3.46
N LEU A 104 8.55 3.00 -3.43
CA LEU A 104 7.11 2.78 -3.27
C LEU A 104 6.47 2.06 -4.48
N THR A 105 7.10 2.08 -5.66
CA THR A 105 6.58 1.37 -6.84
C THR A 105 7.06 -0.07 -6.96
N VAL A 106 8.13 -0.44 -6.26
CA VAL A 106 8.71 -1.80 -6.34
C VAL A 106 7.84 -2.80 -5.57
N PRO A 107 7.38 -3.90 -6.20
CA PRO A 107 6.58 -4.93 -5.54
C PRO A 107 7.40 -5.71 -4.50
N ASN A 108 6.69 -6.42 -3.63
CA ASN A 108 7.36 -7.32 -2.68
C ASN A 108 8.07 -8.47 -3.40
N ILE A 109 9.16 -8.96 -2.79
CA ILE A 109 9.93 -10.11 -3.28
C ILE A 109 9.04 -11.36 -3.24
N LEU A 110 9.00 -12.10 -4.34
CA LEU A 110 8.31 -13.38 -4.42
C LEU A 110 9.04 -14.43 -3.57
N LEU A 111 8.27 -15.27 -2.88
CA LEU A 111 8.82 -16.50 -2.31
C LEU A 111 9.20 -17.48 -3.44
N ASP A 112 10.11 -18.39 -3.13
CA ASP A 112 10.61 -19.37 -4.09
C ASP A 112 9.54 -20.38 -4.51
N ASP A 113 8.53 -20.63 -3.68
CA ASP A 113 7.43 -21.56 -3.92
C ASP A 113 6.24 -20.97 -4.70
N VAL A 114 6.24 -19.65 -4.96
CA VAL A 114 5.24 -19.03 -5.83
C VAL A 114 5.45 -19.56 -7.26
N PRO A 115 4.43 -20.09 -7.96
CA PRO A 115 4.59 -20.52 -9.35
C PRO A 115 4.89 -19.34 -10.29
N ASP A 116 5.73 -19.58 -11.30
CA ASP A 116 5.94 -18.61 -12.38
C ASP A 116 4.73 -18.58 -13.31
N GLY A 117 4.31 -17.37 -13.72
CA GLY A 117 3.11 -17.20 -14.53
C GLY A 117 3.03 -15.83 -15.19
N GLY A 118 2.36 -15.76 -16.34
CA GLY A 118 2.09 -14.49 -17.03
C GLY A 118 0.74 -13.86 -16.70
N ASP A 119 -0.24 -14.68 -16.35
CA ASP A 119 -1.63 -14.32 -16.12
C ASP A 119 -2.32 -15.38 -15.24
N GLU A 120 -3.61 -15.22 -14.99
CA GLU A 120 -4.38 -16.12 -14.13
C GLU A 120 -4.44 -17.58 -14.61
N SER A 121 -4.11 -17.88 -15.87
CA SER A 121 -4.13 -19.26 -16.41
C SER A 121 -2.98 -20.12 -15.90
N ALA A 122 -1.91 -19.50 -15.41
CA ALA A 122 -0.76 -20.18 -14.82
C ALA A 122 -0.94 -20.50 -13.32
N ASN A 123 -2.06 -20.10 -12.71
CA ASN A 123 -2.34 -20.37 -11.30
C ASN A 123 -2.49 -21.87 -11.03
N ALA A 124 -1.83 -22.36 -9.98
CA ALA A 124 -1.94 -23.75 -9.53
C ALA A 124 -3.12 -23.93 -8.55
N VAL A 125 -3.97 -24.92 -8.80
CA VAL A 125 -5.03 -25.33 -7.84
C VAL A 125 -4.38 -26.19 -6.75
N THR A 126 -4.36 -25.69 -5.51
CA THR A 126 -3.74 -26.38 -4.37
C THR A 126 -4.73 -27.23 -3.56
N ARG A 127 -6.02 -26.87 -3.57
CA ARG A 127 -7.08 -27.57 -2.86
C ARG A 127 -8.44 -27.30 -3.48
N GLN A 128 -9.28 -28.32 -3.54
CA GLN A 128 -10.71 -28.23 -3.86
C GLN A 128 -11.51 -28.92 -2.75
N GLU A 129 -12.67 -28.35 -2.39
CA GLU A 129 -13.57 -28.91 -1.40
C GLU A 129 -14.99 -28.96 -1.94
N GLY A 130 -15.62 -30.12 -1.83
CA GLY A 130 -16.91 -30.40 -2.47
C GLY A 130 -16.78 -30.66 -3.98
N GLU A 131 -17.89 -31.07 -4.57
CA GLU A 131 -18.02 -31.35 -6.00
C GLU A 131 -18.95 -30.33 -6.66
N PRO A 132 -18.51 -29.60 -7.70
CA PRO A 132 -19.38 -28.72 -8.46
C PRO A 132 -20.56 -29.50 -9.04
N ARG A 133 -21.78 -29.02 -8.78
CA ARG A 133 -22.96 -29.58 -9.45
C ARG A 133 -22.93 -29.22 -10.92
N SER A 134 -23.09 -30.22 -11.78
CA SER A 134 -23.14 -30.00 -13.23
C SER A 134 -24.50 -29.43 -13.65
N ALA A 135 -24.57 -28.77 -14.80
CA ALA A 135 -25.84 -28.22 -15.30
C ALA A 135 -26.88 -29.35 -15.54
N GLU A 136 -26.39 -30.54 -15.90
CA GLU A 136 -27.20 -31.74 -16.13
C GLU A 136 -27.78 -32.33 -14.84
N SER A 137 -27.32 -31.89 -13.66
CA SER A 137 -27.84 -32.34 -12.37
C SER A 137 -29.15 -31.65 -11.94
N TYR A 138 -29.64 -30.69 -12.74
CA TYR A 138 -30.88 -29.96 -12.50
C TYR A 138 -31.95 -30.32 -13.53
N ASP A 139 -33.20 -30.40 -13.09
CA ASP A 139 -34.39 -30.60 -13.93
C ASP A 139 -34.97 -29.27 -14.47
N PHE A 140 -34.21 -28.18 -14.34
CA PHE A 140 -34.55 -26.84 -14.82
C PHE A 140 -33.34 -26.11 -15.38
N GLU A 141 -33.60 -25.09 -16.21
CA GLU A 141 -32.57 -24.22 -16.76
C GLU A 141 -31.97 -23.32 -15.66
N LEU A 142 -30.65 -23.38 -15.49
CA LEU A 142 -29.93 -22.55 -14.53
C LEU A 142 -29.95 -21.09 -14.98
N LYS A 143 -30.45 -20.23 -14.10
CA LYS A 143 -30.41 -18.78 -14.29
C LYS A 143 -29.18 -18.18 -13.64
N PRO A 144 -28.58 -17.14 -14.24
CA PRO A 144 -27.52 -16.39 -13.59
C PRO A 144 -28.03 -15.64 -12.37
N HIS A 145 -27.12 -15.29 -11.45
CA HIS A 145 -27.51 -14.70 -10.16
C HIS A 145 -28.21 -13.35 -10.29
N TRP A 146 -27.95 -12.57 -11.34
CA TRP A 146 -28.62 -11.27 -11.54
C TRP A 146 -30.11 -11.43 -11.90
N GLU A 147 -30.44 -12.37 -12.79
CA GLU A 147 -31.83 -12.68 -13.14
C GLU A 147 -32.60 -13.27 -11.95
N LEU A 148 -31.94 -14.15 -11.19
CA LEU A 148 -32.52 -14.68 -9.95
C LEU A 148 -32.77 -13.56 -8.94
N ALA A 149 -31.79 -12.67 -8.74
CA ALA A 149 -31.91 -11.60 -7.76
C ALA A 149 -33.01 -10.57 -8.11
N GLU A 150 -33.15 -10.22 -9.39
CA GLU A 150 -34.21 -9.33 -9.87
C GLU A 150 -35.59 -10.00 -9.78
N SER A 151 -35.71 -11.26 -10.23
CA SER A 151 -37.00 -11.97 -10.20
C SER A 151 -37.53 -12.22 -8.79
N LEU A 152 -36.64 -12.32 -7.80
CA LEU A 152 -36.98 -12.43 -6.38
C LEU A 152 -37.18 -11.06 -5.69
N GLY A 153 -36.91 -9.95 -6.38
CA GLY A 153 -36.99 -8.60 -5.79
C GLY A 153 -35.94 -8.33 -4.70
N ILE A 154 -34.86 -9.11 -4.65
CA ILE A 154 -33.82 -8.99 -3.62
C ILE A 154 -32.65 -8.09 -4.04
N THR A 155 -32.53 -7.81 -5.34
CA THR A 155 -31.61 -6.81 -5.87
C THR A 155 -32.29 -6.03 -7.00
N ASP A 156 -32.07 -4.73 -7.00
CA ASP A 156 -32.55 -3.79 -8.00
C ASP A 156 -31.36 -3.01 -8.60
N PHE A 157 -30.95 -3.43 -9.80
CA PHE A 157 -29.84 -2.82 -10.53
C PHE A 157 -30.25 -1.53 -11.24
N GLU A 158 -31.52 -1.39 -11.62
CA GLU A 158 -32.03 -0.20 -12.31
C GLU A 158 -32.04 1.00 -11.35
N ARG A 159 -32.59 0.83 -10.14
CA ARG A 159 -32.56 1.87 -9.10
C ARG A 159 -31.13 2.15 -8.64
N GLY A 160 -30.27 1.12 -8.54
CA GLY A 160 -28.84 1.32 -8.28
C GLY A 160 -28.19 2.23 -9.33
N SER A 161 -28.42 1.91 -10.61
CA SER A 161 -27.92 2.70 -11.74
C SER A 161 -28.47 4.12 -11.79
N LYS A 162 -29.75 4.30 -11.44
CA LYS A 162 -30.39 5.61 -11.36
C LYS A 162 -29.80 6.49 -10.26
N LEU A 163 -29.38 5.91 -9.14
CA LEU A 163 -28.87 6.66 -7.98
C LEU A 163 -27.38 7.00 -8.10
N ALA A 164 -26.55 6.07 -8.58
CA ALA A 164 -25.09 6.19 -8.51
C ALA A 164 -24.36 5.82 -9.83
N GLY A 165 -25.09 5.52 -10.89
CA GLY A 165 -24.52 5.04 -12.16
C GLY A 165 -24.27 3.53 -12.18
N ARG A 166 -23.62 3.06 -13.24
CA ARG A 166 -23.37 1.63 -13.47
C ARG A 166 -22.56 1.01 -12.31
N MET A 167 -22.66 -0.32 -12.16
CA MET A 167 -21.94 -1.08 -11.13
C MET A 167 -22.29 -0.70 -9.69
N PHE A 168 -23.52 -0.20 -9.50
CA PHE A 168 -24.19 -0.08 -8.20
C PHE A 168 -25.50 -0.87 -8.21
N SER A 169 -25.99 -1.22 -7.03
CA SER A 169 -27.26 -1.94 -6.86
C SER A 169 -27.95 -1.51 -5.58
N VAL A 170 -29.27 -1.67 -5.53
CA VAL A 170 -30.06 -1.54 -4.30
C VAL A 170 -30.50 -2.92 -3.86
N LEU A 171 -30.25 -3.30 -2.60
CA LEU A 171 -30.78 -4.56 -2.07
C LEU A 171 -32.21 -4.38 -1.56
N GLY A 172 -33.10 -5.27 -2.01
CA GLY A 172 -34.48 -5.36 -1.54
C GLY A 172 -34.62 -6.31 -0.34
N GLU A 173 -35.64 -6.08 0.49
CA GLU A 173 -36.04 -6.85 1.68
C GLU A 173 -35.14 -8.05 2.07
N ALA A 174 -35.40 -9.23 1.48
CA ALA A 174 -34.71 -10.46 1.81
C ALA A 174 -33.22 -10.45 1.41
N GLY A 175 -32.84 -9.75 0.35
CA GLY A 175 -31.45 -9.54 -0.05
C GLY A 175 -30.69 -8.72 0.97
N ALA A 176 -31.26 -7.58 1.41
CA ALA A 176 -30.67 -6.75 2.45
C ALA A 176 -30.54 -7.50 3.79
N ARG A 177 -31.57 -8.30 4.15
CA ARG A 177 -31.54 -9.18 5.33
C ARG A 177 -30.45 -10.24 5.22
N LEU A 178 -30.33 -10.90 4.06
CA LEU A 178 -29.32 -11.93 3.82
C LEU A 178 -27.91 -11.37 3.90
N GLN A 179 -27.64 -10.20 3.29
CA GLN A 179 -26.34 -9.56 3.38
C GLN A 179 -25.95 -9.30 4.84
N ARG A 180 -26.85 -8.70 5.63
CA ARG A 180 -26.60 -8.45 7.06
C ARG A 180 -26.38 -9.75 7.84
N ALA A 181 -27.12 -10.81 7.52
CA ALA A 181 -26.96 -12.11 8.18
C ALA A 181 -25.58 -12.75 7.87
N LEU A 182 -25.12 -12.66 6.61
CA LEU A 182 -23.80 -13.15 6.21
C LEU A 182 -22.68 -12.39 6.94
N ILE A 183 -22.77 -11.06 7.00
CA ILE A 183 -21.81 -10.22 7.73
C ILE A 183 -21.73 -10.63 9.20
N ALA A 184 -22.87 -10.68 9.89
CA ALA A 184 -22.92 -11.04 11.31
C ALA A 184 -22.37 -12.46 11.55
N TRP A 185 -22.78 -13.43 10.72
CA TRP A 185 -22.31 -14.80 10.82
C TRP A 185 -20.78 -14.91 10.63
N MET A 186 -20.21 -14.23 9.62
CA MET A 186 -18.77 -14.25 9.39
C MET A 186 -18.00 -13.61 10.56
N LEU A 187 -18.44 -12.45 11.05
CA LEU A 187 -17.83 -11.80 12.22
C LEU A 187 -17.86 -12.70 13.45
N ASP A 188 -19.02 -13.26 13.79
CA ASP A 188 -19.17 -14.16 14.93
C ASP A 188 -18.31 -15.42 14.78
N MET A 189 -18.26 -16.00 13.58
CA MET A 189 -17.44 -17.16 13.28
C MET A 189 -15.95 -16.88 13.54
N HIS A 190 -15.40 -15.76 13.05
CA HIS A 190 -13.99 -15.41 13.27
C HIS A 190 -13.69 -15.06 14.74
N ARG A 191 -14.61 -14.40 15.44
CA ARG A 191 -14.44 -14.05 16.86
C ARG A 191 -14.49 -15.27 17.76
N GLN A 192 -15.54 -16.08 17.62
CA GLN A 192 -15.84 -17.17 18.53
C GLN A 192 -14.99 -18.42 18.26
N ARG A 193 -14.61 -18.66 17.00
CA ARG A 193 -13.91 -19.89 16.60
C ARG A 193 -12.45 -19.68 16.24
N HIS A 194 -12.06 -18.50 15.75
CA HIS A 194 -10.71 -18.26 15.22
C HIS A 194 -9.88 -17.29 16.07
N GLY A 195 -10.46 -16.72 17.13
CA GLY A 195 -9.76 -15.86 18.09
C GLY A 195 -9.43 -14.47 17.56
N TYR A 196 -10.19 -13.96 16.59
CA TYR A 196 -10.01 -12.61 16.06
C TYR A 196 -10.74 -11.57 16.91
N ALA A 197 -10.09 -10.43 17.15
CA ALA A 197 -10.69 -9.28 17.79
C ALA A 197 -11.42 -8.43 16.75
N GLU A 198 -12.70 -8.15 16.99
CA GLU A 198 -13.49 -7.30 16.09
C GLU A 198 -13.04 -5.83 16.19
N ARG A 199 -12.95 -5.16 15.04
CA ARG A 199 -12.62 -3.74 14.93
C ARG A 199 -13.59 -3.03 14.00
N GLY A 200 -14.22 -1.96 14.49
CA GLY A 200 -14.85 -0.95 13.65
C GLY A 200 -13.78 0.07 13.25
N VAL A 201 -13.65 0.34 11.95
CA VAL A 201 -12.59 1.20 11.39
C VAL A 201 -13.16 2.32 10.53
N PRO A 202 -12.47 3.46 10.37
CA PRO A 202 -12.87 4.50 9.43
C PRO A 202 -12.91 4.01 7.99
N TYR A 203 -13.86 4.54 7.20
CA TYR A 203 -13.98 4.22 5.76
C TYR A 203 -13.30 5.26 4.85
N LEU A 204 -12.94 6.40 5.42
CA LEU A 204 -12.10 7.43 4.84
C LEU A 204 -10.79 7.46 5.63
N VAL A 205 -9.66 7.43 4.94
CA VAL A 205 -8.34 7.39 5.57
C VAL A 205 -7.39 8.39 4.93
N LEU A 206 -6.38 8.80 5.69
CA LEU A 206 -5.30 9.63 5.20
C LEU A 206 -4.45 8.89 4.14
N ARG A 207 -3.81 9.67 3.26
CA ARG A 207 -2.88 9.19 2.23
C ARG A 207 -1.82 8.22 2.75
N GLU A 208 -1.22 8.50 3.89
CA GLU A 208 -0.15 7.68 4.49
C GLU A 208 -0.66 6.27 4.85
N THR A 209 -1.97 6.13 5.07
CA THR A 209 -2.61 4.82 5.29
C THR A 209 -2.77 4.02 4.02
N MET A 210 -3.08 4.69 2.92
CA MET A 210 -3.10 4.07 1.60
C MET A 210 -1.68 3.72 1.12
N GLU A 211 -0.68 4.56 1.42
CA GLU A 211 0.72 4.24 1.11
C GLU A 211 1.24 3.06 1.94
N GLY A 212 0.94 3.05 3.25
CA GLY A 212 1.39 1.98 4.15
C GLY A 212 0.85 0.59 3.79
N SER A 213 -0.37 0.54 3.24
CA SER A 213 -0.99 -0.69 2.72
C SER A 213 -0.58 -1.05 1.28
N GLY A 214 0.19 -0.19 0.61
CA GLY A 214 0.64 -0.40 -0.77
C GLY A 214 -0.41 -0.08 -1.84
N ASN A 215 -1.55 0.51 -1.47
CA ASN A 215 -2.57 0.97 -2.41
C ASN A 215 -2.10 2.20 -3.19
N LEU A 216 -1.38 3.11 -2.53
CA LEU A 216 -0.71 4.25 -3.18
C LEU A 216 0.81 4.02 -3.28
N PRO A 217 1.45 4.51 -4.35
CA PRO A 217 0.86 5.24 -5.49
C PRO A 217 0.32 4.34 -6.62
N LYS A 218 0.70 3.05 -6.66
CA LYS A 218 0.50 2.15 -7.81
C LYS A 218 -0.96 2.01 -8.27
N PHE A 219 -1.92 2.08 -7.35
CA PHE A 219 -3.34 1.85 -7.65
C PHE A 219 -4.22 3.10 -7.50
N ALA A 220 -3.63 4.30 -7.50
CA ALA A 220 -4.37 5.56 -7.32
C ALA A 220 -5.60 5.69 -8.24
N ASP A 221 -5.44 5.30 -9.50
CA ASP A 221 -6.50 5.33 -10.51
C ASP A 221 -7.71 4.43 -10.19
N ASN A 222 -7.51 3.41 -9.34
CA ASN A 222 -8.55 2.48 -8.95
C ASN A 222 -9.27 2.86 -7.65
N LEU A 223 -8.90 3.97 -7.02
CA LEU A 223 -9.40 4.40 -5.71
C LEU A 223 -10.29 5.64 -5.83
N TYR A 224 -11.26 5.76 -4.94
CA TYR A 224 -11.99 7.01 -4.76
C TYR A 224 -11.25 7.89 -3.76
N HIS A 225 -11.20 9.19 -4.05
CA HIS A 225 -10.44 10.20 -3.35
C HIS A 225 -11.27 11.47 -3.28
N ASP A 226 -11.26 12.08 -2.09
CA ASP A 226 -11.78 13.41 -1.85
C ASP A 226 -10.64 14.42 -2.02
N ASP A 227 -10.77 15.27 -3.03
CA ASP A 227 -9.73 16.24 -3.40
C ASP A 227 -9.59 17.40 -2.40
N GLU A 228 -10.64 17.70 -1.62
CA GLU A 228 -10.66 18.86 -0.70
C GLU A 228 -9.94 18.53 0.62
N ASP A 229 -10.25 17.39 1.23
CA ASP A 229 -9.71 16.96 2.52
C ASP A 229 -8.51 15.99 2.40
N ASP A 230 -8.11 15.62 1.17
CA ASP A 230 -7.12 14.55 0.85
C ASP A 230 -7.42 13.22 1.57
N LEU A 231 -8.72 12.86 1.64
CA LEU A 231 -9.19 11.61 2.24
C LEU A 231 -9.51 10.57 1.17
N TRP A 232 -9.18 9.33 1.46
CA TRP A 232 -9.32 8.22 0.51
C TRP A 232 -10.34 7.21 1.02
N LEU A 233 -11.31 6.86 0.16
CA LEU A 233 -12.27 5.80 0.47
C LEU A 233 -11.58 4.44 0.41
N ILE A 234 -11.78 3.62 1.43
CA ILE A 234 -11.07 2.35 1.55
C ILE A 234 -11.54 1.32 0.50
N PRO A 235 -10.61 0.68 -0.24
CA PRO A 235 -10.94 -0.43 -1.14
C PRO A 235 -11.12 -1.76 -0.40
N THR A 236 -10.80 -1.77 0.91
CA THR A 236 -10.92 -2.88 1.86
C THR A 236 -10.56 -2.41 3.27
N ALA A 237 -11.13 -3.07 4.30
CA ALA A 237 -10.71 -2.91 5.69
C ALA A 237 -9.23 -3.21 5.97
N GLU A 238 -8.52 -3.96 5.09
CA GLU A 238 -7.08 -4.19 5.18
C GLU A 238 -6.28 -2.89 5.32
N VAL A 239 -6.70 -1.83 4.60
CA VAL A 239 -6.03 -0.53 4.61
C VAL A 239 -5.97 0.08 6.02
N PRO A 240 -7.11 0.37 6.69
CA PRO A 240 -7.07 0.89 8.05
C PRO A 240 -6.54 -0.13 9.07
N LEU A 241 -6.77 -1.44 8.89
CA LEU A 241 -6.25 -2.46 9.80
C LEU A 241 -4.72 -2.52 9.80
N THR A 242 -4.09 -2.39 8.63
CA THR A 242 -2.63 -2.25 8.49
C THR A 242 -2.12 -1.00 9.19
N GLY A 243 -2.89 0.10 9.12
CA GLY A 243 -2.54 1.38 9.73
C GLY A 243 -2.72 1.47 11.25
N LEU A 244 -3.40 0.51 11.90
CA LEU A 244 -3.73 0.58 13.34
C LEU A 244 -2.50 0.73 14.24
N HIS A 245 -1.36 0.17 13.82
CA HIS A 245 -0.11 0.18 14.59
C HIS A 245 1.01 0.96 13.87
N ARG A 246 0.65 1.93 13.02
CA ARG A 246 1.65 2.78 12.37
C ARG A 246 2.40 3.59 13.43
N ASP A 247 3.71 3.70 13.26
CA ASP A 247 4.61 4.46 14.14
C ASP A 247 4.61 3.97 15.61
N GLU A 248 4.22 2.70 15.82
CA GLU A 248 4.23 2.04 17.12
C GLU A 248 5.32 0.96 17.22
N ILE A 249 5.88 0.78 18.42
CA ILE A 249 6.69 -0.39 18.77
C ILE A 249 5.81 -1.35 19.57
N ILE A 250 5.45 -2.48 18.96
CA ILE A 250 4.66 -3.52 19.61
C ILE A 250 5.53 -4.23 20.66
N ALA A 251 5.03 -4.32 21.89
CA ALA A 251 5.78 -4.93 22.98
C ALA A 251 6.01 -6.44 22.75
N PRO A 252 7.18 -6.99 23.15
CA PRO A 252 7.46 -8.42 23.07
C PRO A 252 6.37 -9.26 23.75
N GLY A 253 5.95 -10.34 23.09
CA GLY A 253 4.91 -11.24 23.60
C GLY A 253 3.46 -10.79 23.30
N THR A 254 3.27 -9.68 22.58
CA THR A 254 1.93 -9.21 22.17
C THR A 254 1.43 -9.92 20.90
N LEU A 255 2.33 -10.33 20.01
CA LEU A 255 1.98 -10.97 18.73
C LEU A 255 1.62 -12.46 18.93
N PRO A 256 0.64 -13.00 18.17
CA PRO A 256 -0.03 -12.36 17.04
C PRO A 256 -1.21 -11.48 17.46
N LEU A 257 -1.34 -10.32 16.82
CA LEU A 257 -2.57 -9.51 16.85
C LEU A 257 -3.45 -9.94 15.69
N ARG A 258 -4.70 -10.31 15.98
CA ARG A 258 -5.65 -10.82 14.99
C ARG A 258 -6.88 -9.95 14.97
N TYR A 259 -7.17 -9.32 13.83
CA TYR A 259 -8.31 -8.41 13.66
C TYR A 259 -9.29 -8.91 12.62
N VAL A 260 -10.58 -8.81 12.93
CA VAL A 260 -11.66 -8.99 11.95
C VAL A 260 -12.47 -7.70 11.87
N ALA A 261 -12.82 -7.27 10.66
CA ALA A 261 -13.61 -6.06 10.45
C ALA A 261 -14.56 -6.21 9.29
N HIS A 262 -15.77 -5.68 9.44
CA HIS A 262 -16.70 -5.48 8.34
C HIS A 262 -16.60 -4.03 7.86
N THR A 263 -16.47 -3.82 6.55
CA THR A 263 -16.56 -2.49 5.95
C THR A 263 -17.26 -2.53 4.58
N PRO A 264 -17.99 -1.47 4.19
CA PRO A 264 -18.19 -1.20 2.77
C PRO A 264 -16.82 -0.91 2.13
N CYS A 265 -16.62 -1.43 0.92
CA CYS A 265 -15.36 -1.34 0.17
C CYS A 265 -15.62 -0.65 -1.16
N PHE A 266 -14.77 0.31 -1.53
CA PHE A 266 -14.95 1.16 -2.71
C PHE A 266 -13.84 0.99 -3.73
N ARG A 267 -14.18 0.65 -4.99
CA ARG A 267 -13.20 0.47 -6.08
C ARG A 267 -13.73 1.05 -7.38
N ARG A 268 -12.90 1.80 -8.11
CA ARG A 268 -13.29 2.39 -9.40
C ARG A 268 -13.34 1.38 -10.54
N GLU A 269 -12.77 0.19 -10.37
CA GLU A 269 -12.75 -0.90 -11.37
C GLU A 269 -12.32 -0.43 -12.78
N LYS A 270 -11.43 0.59 -12.87
CA LYS A 270 -11.03 1.19 -14.16
C LYS A 270 -10.36 0.18 -15.10
N ALA A 271 -9.58 -0.76 -14.54
CA ALA A 271 -8.86 -1.79 -15.29
C ALA A 271 -9.79 -2.88 -15.88
N ALA A 272 -11.06 -2.92 -15.47
CA ALA A 272 -12.00 -4.00 -15.77
C ALA A 272 -13.06 -3.62 -16.82
N ALA A 273 -12.88 -2.50 -17.52
CA ALA A 273 -13.85 -1.97 -18.49
C ALA A 273 -14.27 -3.05 -19.52
N GLY A 274 -15.49 -3.57 -19.37
CA GLY A 274 -16.11 -4.50 -20.33
C GLY A 274 -16.22 -5.97 -19.90
N THR A 275 -15.57 -6.41 -18.82
CA THR A 275 -15.66 -7.81 -18.34
C THR A 275 -16.51 -7.94 -17.07
N GLN A 276 -17.36 -8.97 -16.99
CA GLN A 276 -18.18 -9.31 -15.81
C GLN A 276 -19.02 -8.16 -15.24
N VAL A 277 -19.51 -7.26 -16.10
CA VAL A 277 -20.20 -6.02 -15.72
C VAL A 277 -21.66 -6.19 -15.27
N ARG A 278 -22.19 -7.42 -15.26
CA ARG A 278 -23.58 -7.71 -14.87
C ARG A 278 -23.63 -8.38 -13.50
N GLY A 279 -24.58 -7.94 -12.68
CA GLY A 279 -24.83 -8.50 -11.36
C GLY A 279 -23.88 -7.97 -10.28
N LEU A 280 -23.71 -8.76 -9.21
CA LEU A 280 -23.00 -8.37 -7.98
C LEU A 280 -21.52 -8.77 -7.91
N LYS A 281 -20.96 -9.46 -8.91
CA LYS A 281 -19.57 -9.97 -8.85
C LYS A 281 -18.51 -8.85 -8.90
N ARG A 282 -18.83 -7.75 -9.59
CA ARG A 282 -17.96 -6.58 -9.74
C ARG A 282 -18.82 -5.33 -9.60
N LEU A 283 -18.62 -4.60 -8.50
CA LEU A 283 -19.34 -3.39 -8.16
C LEU A 283 -18.36 -2.31 -7.69
N HIS A 284 -18.78 -1.05 -7.76
CA HIS A 284 -18.03 0.06 -7.17
C HIS A 284 -18.08 0.04 -5.64
N GLN A 285 -19.15 -0.51 -5.07
CA GLN A 285 -19.33 -0.69 -3.64
C GLN A 285 -19.74 -2.13 -3.35
N PHE A 286 -19.07 -2.77 -2.40
CA PHE A 286 -19.42 -4.10 -1.90
C PHE A 286 -19.04 -4.23 -0.43
N ASP A 287 -19.68 -5.14 0.30
CA ASP A 287 -19.36 -5.42 1.70
C ASP A 287 -18.35 -6.57 1.80
N LYS A 288 -17.37 -6.43 2.69
CA LYS A 288 -16.38 -7.47 2.97
C LYS A 288 -16.14 -7.60 4.48
N VAL A 289 -16.02 -8.84 4.95
CA VAL A 289 -15.48 -9.16 6.27
C VAL A 289 -14.03 -9.56 6.09
N GLU A 290 -13.12 -8.70 6.55
CA GLU A 290 -11.68 -8.86 6.40
C GLU A 290 -11.07 -9.50 7.64
N MET A 291 -10.08 -10.38 7.43
CA MET A 291 -9.18 -10.85 8.47
C MET A 291 -7.81 -10.22 8.26
N PHE A 292 -7.18 -9.79 9.34
CA PHE A 292 -5.84 -9.23 9.32
C PHE A 292 -5.02 -9.77 10.49
N GLN A 293 -3.75 -10.09 10.27
CA GLN A 293 -2.86 -10.51 11.34
C GLN A 293 -1.55 -9.70 11.30
N LEU A 294 -1.12 -9.22 12.46
CA LEU A 294 0.28 -8.88 12.69
C LEU A 294 0.91 -10.05 13.43
N VAL A 295 2.03 -10.54 12.91
CA VAL A 295 2.71 -11.74 13.40
C VAL A 295 4.22 -11.50 13.41
N GLU A 296 4.93 -12.30 14.19
CA GLU A 296 6.39 -12.35 14.12
C GLU A 296 6.84 -12.85 12.74
N PRO A 297 7.96 -12.35 12.18
CA PRO A 297 8.44 -12.73 10.85
C PRO A 297 8.55 -14.25 10.65
N GLU A 298 9.05 -14.97 11.66
CA GLU A 298 9.25 -16.44 11.60
C GLU A 298 7.94 -17.24 11.62
N ARG A 299 6.82 -16.59 11.93
CA ARG A 299 5.49 -17.20 11.99
C ARG A 299 4.58 -16.78 10.85
N SER A 300 5.08 -15.98 9.89
CA SER A 300 4.29 -15.44 8.79
C SER A 300 3.87 -16.47 7.74
N ALA A 301 4.65 -17.54 7.55
CA ALA A 301 4.37 -18.61 6.58
C ALA A 301 3.40 -19.69 7.11
N ALA A 302 3.00 -19.62 8.39
CA ALA A 302 2.24 -20.65 9.10
C ALA A 302 0.74 -20.34 9.20
#